data_AF-A0A1W1BUJ4-F1
#
_entry.id   AF-A0A1W1BUJ4-F1
#
_cell.length_a   1.000
_cell.length_b   1.000
_cell.length_c   1.000
_cell.angle_alpha   90.00
_cell.angle_beta   90.00
_cell.angle_gamma   90.00
#
_symmetry.space_group_name_H-M   'P 1'
#
loop_
_entity.id
_entity.type
_entity.pdbx_description
1 polymer ?
#
loop_
_entity_poly.entity_id
_entity_poly.type
_entity_poly.pdbx_seq_one_letter_code
_entity_poly.pdbx_strand_id
1 'polypeptide(L)'
;MITFTKRMKEYSKEYLTESQRVRIAANQYVSSRQEDLIQAKMDGYTYSQIAEVATIEFLETNVVKTYKVTDKEGKEKEVETVITAKLIKNFCEVKD
;
A
#
# COMPACT_ATOMS: atom_id res chain seq x y z
N MET A 1 9.89 -8.24 -27.32
CA MET A 1 8.43 -8.03 -27.11
C MET A 1 8.25 -7.38 -25.74
N ILE A 2 7.74 -6.16 -25.66
CA ILE A 2 7.42 -5.53 -24.37
C ILE A 2 6.04 -6.06 -23.97
N THR A 3 5.98 -6.82 -22.88
CA THR A 3 4.72 -7.35 -22.34
C THR A 3 3.78 -6.21 -21.93
N PHE A 4 2.48 -6.41 -22.09
CA PHE A 4 1.43 -5.45 -21.73
C PHE A 4 1.64 -4.85 -20.32
N THR A 5 2.03 -5.70 -19.37
CA THR A 5 2.36 -5.33 -17.99
C THR A 5 3.50 -4.34 -17.88
N LYS A 6 4.53 -4.44 -18.73
CA LYS A 6 5.67 -3.52 -18.74
C LYS A 6 5.28 -2.14 -19.30
N ARG A 7 4.47 -2.11 -20.37
CA ARG A 7 3.89 -0.87 -20.93
C ARG A 7 2.98 -0.14 -19.93
N MET A 8 2.13 -0.86 -19.21
CA MET A 8 1.25 -0.28 -18.18
C MET A 8 2.05 0.27 -16.99
N LYS A 9 3.14 -0.41 -16.58
CA LYS A 9 4.04 0.08 -15.53
C LYS A 9 4.79 1.35 -15.95
N GLU A 10 5.22 1.45 -17.21
CA GLU A 10 5.86 2.67 -17.74
C GLU A 10 4.86 3.83 -17.88
N TYR A 11 3.66 3.58 -18.43
CA TYR A 11 2.58 4.58 -18.47
C TYR A 11 2.21 5.09 -17.07
N SER A 12 2.09 4.18 -16.10
CA SER A 12 1.82 4.56 -14.71
C SER A 12 2.90 5.47 -14.09
N LYS A 13 4.17 5.36 -14.53
CA LYS A 13 5.24 6.25 -14.05
C LYS A 13 5.13 7.67 -14.62
N GLU A 14 4.61 7.84 -15.83
CA GLU A 14 4.44 9.16 -16.46
C GLU A 14 3.17 9.88 -15.98
N TYR A 15 2.10 9.15 -15.68
CA TYR A 15 0.77 9.74 -15.41
C TYR A 15 0.34 9.74 -13.94
N LEU A 16 0.94 8.91 -13.09
CA LEU A 16 0.60 8.90 -11.66
C LEU A 16 1.56 9.78 -10.86
N THR A 17 0.98 10.56 -9.96
CA THR A 17 1.74 11.23 -8.90
C THR A 17 2.41 10.22 -7.99
N GLU A 18 3.46 10.63 -7.29
CA GLU A 18 4.19 9.76 -6.36
C GLU A 18 3.28 9.16 -5.27
N SER A 19 2.37 9.99 -4.73
CA SER A 19 1.29 9.58 -3.82
C SER A 19 0.44 8.43 -4.35
N GLN A 20 0.04 8.50 -5.63
CA GLN A 20 -0.76 7.45 -6.26
C GLN A 20 0.04 6.16 -6.44
N ARG A 21 1.32 6.27 -6.80
CA ARG A 21 2.22 5.10 -6.95
C ARG A 21 2.42 4.38 -5.62
N VAL A 22 2.68 5.14 -4.55
CA VAL A 22 2.81 4.63 -3.19
C VAL A 22 1.55 3.91 -2.75
N ARG A 23 0.38 4.53 -2.93
CA ARG A 23 -0.91 3.92 -2.58
C ARG A 23 -1.16 2.61 -3.33
N ILE A 24 -0.83 2.55 -4.62
CA ILE A 24 -0.94 1.32 -5.41
C ILE A 24 0.01 0.26 -4.87
N ALA A 25 1.24 0.63 -4.53
CA ALA A 25 2.21 -0.32 -3.99
C ALA A 25 1.79 -0.87 -2.62
N ALA A 26 1.26 -0.03 -1.72
CA ALA A 26 0.69 -0.47 -0.45
C ALA A 26 -0.50 -1.43 -0.66
N ASN A 27 -1.40 -1.11 -1.59
CA ASN A 27 -2.51 -2.00 -1.93
C ASN A 27 -2.05 -3.33 -2.52
N GLN A 28 -1.04 -3.31 -3.40
CA GLN A 28 -0.46 -4.53 -3.98
C GLN A 28 0.19 -5.39 -2.91
N TYR A 29 0.91 -4.77 -1.97
CA TYR A 29 1.49 -5.45 -0.82
C TYR A 29 0.42 -6.20 -0.02
N VAL A 30 -0.62 -5.49 0.44
CA VAL A 30 -1.72 -6.07 1.21
C VAL A 30 -2.45 -7.17 0.42
N SER A 31 -2.67 -6.97 -0.88
CA SER A 31 -3.29 -7.99 -1.74
C SER A 31 -2.43 -9.24 -1.88
N SER A 32 -1.11 -9.10 -2.00
CA SER A 32 -0.19 -10.23 -2.13
C SER A 32 -0.03 -11.04 -0.84
N ARG A 33 -0.37 -10.44 0.31
CA ARG A 33 -0.29 -11.03 1.66
C ARG A 33 -1.66 -11.36 2.23
N GLN A 34 -2.71 -11.35 1.42
CA GLN A 34 -4.09 -11.42 1.90
C GLN A 34 -4.35 -12.67 2.75
N GLU A 35 -3.83 -13.83 2.36
CA GLU A 35 -3.98 -15.08 3.11
C GLU A 35 -3.33 -15.00 4.50
N ASP A 36 -2.11 -14.48 4.59
CA ASP A 36 -1.39 -14.27 5.85
C ASP A 36 -2.17 -13.35 6.80
N LEU A 37 -2.73 -12.25 6.26
CA LEU A 37 -3.50 -11.27 7.04
C LEU A 37 -4.83 -11.86 7.55
N ILE A 38 -5.49 -12.69 6.74
CA ILE A 38 -6.70 -13.42 7.14
C ILE A 38 -6.37 -14.44 8.22
N GLN A 39 -5.29 -15.21 8.06
CA GLN A 39 -4.87 -16.19 9.05
C GLN A 39 -4.52 -15.53 10.39
N ALA A 40 -3.77 -14.43 10.38
CA ALA A 40 -3.50 -13.65 11.59
C ALA A 40 -4.80 -13.18 12.27
N LYS A 41 -5.82 -12.82 11.49
CA LYS A 41 -7.12 -12.47 12.07
C LYS A 41 -7.81 -13.67 12.72
N MET A 42 -7.74 -14.85 12.10
CA MET A 42 -8.27 -16.10 12.64
C MET A 42 -7.53 -16.55 13.90
N ASP A 43 -6.24 -16.27 14.01
CA ASP A 43 -5.40 -16.57 15.17
C ASP A 43 -5.66 -15.61 16.36
N GLY A 44 -6.54 -14.62 16.18
CA GLY A 44 -7.03 -13.74 17.25
C GLY A 44 -6.35 -12.37 17.33
N TYR A 45 -5.43 -12.03 16.41
CA TYR A 45 -4.79 -10.72 16.41
C TYR A 45 -5.79 -9.58 16.09
N THR A 46 -5.51 -8.41 16.66
CA THR A 46 -6.29 -7.20 16.35
C THR A 46 -5.85 -6.60 15.01
N TYR A 47 -6.75 -5.89 14.32
CA TYR A 47 -6.40 -5.22 13.06
C TYR A 47 -5.27 -4.19 13.23
N SER A 48 -5.12 -3.59 14.41
CA SER A 48 -4.01 -2.67 14.70
C SER A 48 -2.66 -3.38 14.72
N GLN A 49 -2.58 -4.55 15.38
CA GLN A 49 -1.36 -5.35 15.40
C GLN A 49 -1.00 -5.87 14.01
N ILE A 50 -2.00 -6.35 13.26
CA ILE A 50 -1.82 -6.79 11.88
C ILE A 50 -1.33 -5.62 10.99
N ALA A 51 -1.84 -4.41 11.22
CA ALA A 51 -1.41 -3.20 10.51
C ALA A 51 0.01 -2.77 10.82
N GLU A 52 0.41 -2.86 12.07
CA GLU A 52 1.78 -2.56 12.49
C GLU A 52 2.77 -3.50 11.81
N VAL A 53 2.53 -4.81 11.86
CA VAL A 53 3.39 -5.81 11.21
C VAL A 53 3.41 -5.61 9.70
N ALA A 54 2.25 -5.47 9.05
CA ALA A 54 2.19 -5.24 7.61
C ALA A 54 2.91 -3.95 7.19
N THR A 55 2.86 -2.90 8.01
CA THR A 55 3.60 -1.65 7.75
C THR A 55 5.10 -1.87 7.83
N ILE A 56 5.59 -2.58 8.87
CA ILE A 56 7.02 -2.88 9.02
C ILE A 56 7.51 -3.67 7.80
N GLU A 57 6.82 -4.75 7.44
CA GLU A 57 7.21 -5.57 6.30
C GLU A 57 7.15 -4.79 4.97
N PHE A 58 6.13 -3.94 4.78
CA PHE A 58 6.05 -3.05 3.63
C PHE A 58 7.25 -2.09 3.58
N LEU A 59 7.63 -1.51 4.71
CA LEU A 59 8.79 -0.62 4.82
C LEU A 59 10.13 -1.33 4.61
N GLU A 60 10.20 -2.65 4.80
CA GLU A 60 11.37 -3.47 4.47
C GLU A 60 11.49 -3.77 2.97
N THR A 61 10.38 -3.70 2.21
CA THR A 61 10.44 -3.85 0.75
C THR A 61 11.05 -2.61 0.07
N ASN A 62 11.57 -2.76 -1.16
CA ASN A 62 12.10 -1.67 -1.99
C ASN A 62 11.01 -0.69 -2.51
N VAL A 63 9.91 -0.55 -1.78
CA VAL A 63 8.82 0.38 -2.11
C VAL A 63 9.14 1.76 -1.55
N VAL A 64 8.68 2.80 -2.24
CA VAL A 64 8.82 4.20 -1.83
C VAL A 64 8.18 4.40 -0.46
N LYS A 65 9.00 4.81 0.53
CA LYS A 65 8.62 4.90 1.95
C LYS A 65 7.97 6.24 2.29
N THR A 66 8.51 7.32 1.75
CA THR A 66 7.99 8.67 1.88
C THR A 66 7.79 9.30 0.51
N TYR A 67 6.80 10.17 0.39
CA TYR A 67 6.53 10.89 -0.84
C TYR A 67 6.14 12.32 -0.56
N LYS A 68 6.46 13.20 -1.51
CA LYS A 68 6.07 14.60 -1.42
C LYS A 68 4.66 14.78 -1.97
N VAL A 69 3.83 15.50 -1.22
CA VAL A 69 2.56 16.03 -1.72
C VAL A 69 2.51 17.52 -1.54
N THR A 70 1.89 18.18 -2.51
CA THR A 70 1.51 19.58 -2.37
C THR A 70 0.16 19.64 -1.65
N ASP A 71 0.10 20.39 -0.56
CA ASP A 71 -1.18 20.66 0.10
C ASP A 71 -2.02 21.67 -0.70
N LYS A 72 -3.25 21.94 -0.23
CA LYS A 72 -4.16 22.90 -0.89
C LYS A 72 -3.65 24.35 -0.86
N GLU A 73 -2.61 24.64 -0.07
CA GLU A 73 -1.96 25.95 0.05
C GLU A 73 -0.71 26.07 -0.82
N GLY A 74 -0.35 25.01 -1.57
CA GLY A 74 0.82 25.00 -2.44
C GLY A 74 2.13 24.62 -1.75
N LYS A 75 2.12 24.20 -0.47
CA LYS A 75 3.33 23.81 0.26
C LYS A 75 3.63 22.33 0.05
N GLU A 76 4.89 22.01 -0.21
CA GLU A 76 5.37 20.61 -0.20
C GLU A 76 5.42 20.09 1.23
N LYS A 77 4.72 18.99 1.49
CA LYS A 77 4.87 18.20 2.71
C LYS A 77 5.31 16.79 2.36
N GLU A 78 6.23 16.26 3.13
CA GLU A 78 6.61 14.86 3.07
C GLU A 78 5.61 14.04 3.89
N VAL A 79 5.08 12.98 3.29
CA VAL A 79 4.11 12.09 3.93
C VAL A 79 4.67 10.68 3.90
N GLU A 80 4.58 10.01 5.05
CA GLU A 80 4.99 8.62 5.21
C GLU A 80 3.88 7.67 4.72
N THR A 81 4.31 6.56 4.13
CA THR A 81 3.39 5.50 3.73
C THR A 81 2.98 4.70 4.95
N VAL A 82 1.69 4.74 5.30
CA VAL A 82 1.16 4.03 6.47
C VAL A 82 0.09 3.02 6.03
N ILE A 83 0.27 1.74 6.36
CA ILE A 83 -0.80 0.74 6.26
C ILE A 83 -1.65 0.88 7.53
N THR A 84 -2.94 1.16 7.35
CA THR A 84 -3.86 1.39 8.47
C THR A 84 -4.74 0.19 8.74
N ALA A 85 -5.22 0.07 9.98
CA ALA A 85 -6.22 -0.95 10.33
C ALA A 85 -7.48 -0.87 9.46
N LYS A 86 -7.91 0.33 9.05
CA LYS A 86 -9.04 0.52 8.11
C LYS A 86 -8.74 -0.08 6.75
N LEU A 87 -7.53 0.09 6.24
CA LEU A 87 -7.12 -0.49 4.96
C LEU A 87 -7.14 -2.01 5.04
N ILE A 88 -6.52 -2.59 6.08
CA ILE A 88 -6.51 -4.04 6.29
C ILE A 88 -7.91 -4.59 6.48
N LYS A 89 -8.74 -3.95 7.31
CA LYS A 89 -10.14 -4.33 7.50
C LYS A 89 -10.87 -4.39 6.16
N ASN A 90 -10.77 -3.32 5.36
CA ASN A 90 -11.38 -3.27 4.04
C ASN A 90 -10.91 -4.39 3.11
N PHE A 91 -9.66 -4.86 3.21
CA PHE A 91 -9.11 -5.96 2.40
C PHE A 91 -9.51 -7.34 2.94
N CYS A 92 -9.45 -7.56 4.26
CA CYS A 92 -9.81 -8.81 4.91
C CYS A 92 -11.32 -9.08 4.86
N GLU A 93 -12.14 -8.04 4.78
CA GLU A 93 -13.60 -8.13 4.72
C GLU A 93 -14.16 -8.16 3.29
N VAL A 94 -13.32 -8.12 2.23
CA VAL A 94 -13.82 -8.39 0.87
C VAL A 94 -14.06 -9.89 0.72
N LYS A 95 -15.24 -10.32 1.17
CA LYS A 95 -15.91 -11.53 0.71
C LYS A 95 -17.39 -11.24 0.59
N ASP A 96 -17.78 -10.77 -0.59
CA ASP A 96 -19.07 -11.03 -1.22
C ASP A 96 -18.86 -11.07 -2.74
#